data_AF-A0A2G9G901-F1
#
_entry.id   AF-A0A2G9G901-F1
#
_cell.length_a   1.000
_cell.length_b   1.000
_cell.length_c   1.000
_cell.angle_alpha   90.00
_cell.angle_beta   90.00
_cell.angle_gamma   90.00
#
_symmetry.space_group_name_H-M   'P 1'
#
loop_
_entity.id
_entity.type
_entity.pdbx_description
1 polymer ?
#
loop_
_entity_poly.entity_id
_entity_poly.type
_entity_poly.pdbx_seq_one_letter_code
_entity_poly.pdbx_strand_id
1 'polypeptide(L)'
;MENEVRNFVSPWWNSQICLENSEWLAENVKGVDQSVQEMLMLIEHDGDSIDSNHPKQSELIARIKEISERHHLLADHYSKLTGELSSHVQLANEMKNYEKTTFTTPFHTPDKKLGMHNVDGQVVSSDLSSGGGISDTTPNEGSESSSLSSDSDSESYNSSANERSSSIPSGKMLKHEMLLRQISEYENELTVSNQKFQTAQEEIAKLMRELQNNEEVMVKMGSLEAQLVSAKNQIKLQEAEIEKENKRSLLLQGEIVELEAKLESEKRQVQELQESITKYTAELSDRDLEIRRLNAELQNASGNFALEKRQIESSVSKLSESLIFHEARIKELQTQCESLADQIKKSKSEKVEMERNQEALKISWQDDIDHVKEELCEKNLLVDTLNQNLDGLKLKYDMLMAKKDGVNAKLQTLSAALSVRDDQIQSLEHNLHELHSENKRLNADCDGANMLTTELKSRIDEIEKEVGMQAIMISDTSEQKREAIRQLCFSIDHFRRAYEELRNTYVLHKRPTAMVS
;
A
#
# COMPACT_ATOMS: atom_id res chain seq x y z
N MET A 1 -19.84 -15.13 -3.99
CA MET A 1 -19.20 -14.50 -5.17
C MET A 1 -18.08 -13.65 -4.63
N GLU A 2 -16.91 -14.25 -4.50
CA GLU A 2 -15.69 -13.57 -4.08
C GLU A 2 -15.26 -12.56 -5.14
N ASN A 3 -14.75 -11.41 -4.69
CA ASN A 3 -13.94 -10.56 -5.54
C ASN A 3 -12.56 -11.20 -5.66
N GLU A 4 -12.34 -11.98 -6.72
CA GLU A 4 -10.99 -12.36 -7.13
C GLU A 4 -10.17 -11.08 -7.35
N VAL A 5 -9.18 -10.85 -6.48
CA VAL A 5 -8.14 -9.83 -6.71
C VAL A 5 -7.29 -10.33 -7.88
N ARG A 6 -7.73 -9.98 -9.09
CA ARG A 6 -7.13 -10.43 -10.34
C ARG A 6 -5.76 -9.79 -10.51
N ASN A 7 -4.74 -10.46 -9.97
CA ASN A 7 -3.34 -10.05 -10.10
C ASN A 7 -2.98 -9.84 -11.57
N PHE A 8 -2.85 -8.58 -11.98
CA PHE A 8 -2.38 -8.19 -13.32
C PHE A 8 -0.86 -8.34 -13.49
N VAL A 9 -0.23 -9.21 -12.67
CA VAL A 9 1.12 -9.71 -12.90
C VAL A 9 1.01 -10.85 -13.92
N SER A 10 1.44 -10.58 -15.16
CA SER A 10 1.37 -11.53 -16.28
C SER A 10 1.90 -12.92 -15.87
N PRO A 11 1.30 -14.04 -16.34
CA PRO A 11 1.80 -15.38 -15.99
C PRO A 11 3.31 -15.58 -16.27
N TRP A 12 3.79 -15.00 -17.37
CA TRP A 12 5.23 -14.94 -17.73
C TRP A 12 6.13 -14.35 -16.63
N TRP A 13 5.63 -13.37 -15.85
CA TRP A 13 6.38 -12.74 -14.76
C TRP A 13 6.53 -13.66 -13.55
N ASN A 14 5.46 -14.35 -13.18
CA ASN A 14 5.51 -15.32 -12.09
C ASN A 14 6.38 -16.55 -12.47
N SER A 15 6.46 -16.92 -13.75
CA SER A 15 7.41 -17.94 -14.22
C SER A 15 8.88 -17.55 -14.05
N GLN A 16 9.23 -16.27 -14.18
CA GLN A 16 10.63 -15.85 -14.21
C GLN A 16 11.16 -15.38 -12.83
N ILE A 17 10.28 -14.88 -11.96
CA ILE A 17 10.62 -14.25 -10.67
C ILE A 17 10.36 -15.17 -9.46
N CYS A 18 9.56 -16.23 -9.61
CA CYS A 18 9.39 -17.21 -8.53
C CYS A 18 10.56 -18.21 -8.49
N LEU A 19 11.11 -18.41 -7.27
CA LEU A 19 12.17 -19.38 -6.98
C LEU A 19 11.81 -20.83 -7.40
N GLU A 20 10.53 -21.19 -7.37
CA GLU A 20 10.05 -22.52 -7.77
C GLU A 20 10.09 -22.76 -9.30
N ASN A 21 10.12 -21.69 -10.10
CA ASN A 21 10.02 -21.74 -11.56
C ASN A 21 11.34 -21.40 -12.29
N SER A 22 12.27 -20.72 -11.60
CA SER A 22 13.48 -20.15 -12.19
C SER A 22 14.73 -20.79 -11.60
N GLU A 23 15.24 -21.84 -12.28
CA GLU A 23 16.41 -22.62 -11.87
C GLU A 23 17.64 -21.75 -11.61
N TRP A 24 17.90 -20.76 -12.47
CA TRP A 24 18.99 -19.78 -12.31
C TRP A 24 18.83 -18.91 -11.05
N LEU A 25 17.60 -18.48 -10.73
CA LEU A 25 17.34 -17.68 -9.54
C LEU A 25 17.53 -18.51 -8.26
N ALA A 26 17.07 -19.75 -8.26
CA ALA A 26 17.27 -20.70 -7.17
C ALA A 26 18.76 -21.02 -6.96
N GLU A 27 19.52 -21.23 -8.04
CA GLU A 27 20.98 -21.45 -7.97
C GLU A 27 21.73 -20.22 -7.47
N ASN A 28 21.40 -19.02 -7.95
CA ASN A 28 22.07 -17.79 -7.53
C ASN A 28 21.79 -17.45 -6.05
N VAL A 29 20.55 -17.62 -5.57
CA VAL A 29 20.20 -17.43 -4.15
C VAL A 29 20.91 -18.47 -3.27
N LYS A 30 20.84 -19.76 -3.64
CA LYS A 30 21.58 -20.83 -2.95
C LYS A 30 23.10 -20.57 -2.92
N GLY A 31 23.65 -20.00 -3.99
CA GLY A 31 25.06 -19.59 -4.05
C GLY A 31 25.39 -18.41 -3.14
N VAL A 32 24.46 -17.49 -2.88
CA VAL A 32 24.63 -16.45 -1.85
C VAL A 32 24.54 -17.06 -0.46
N ASP A 33 23.53 -17.89 -0.19
CA ASP A 33 23.35 -18.57 1.11
C ASP A 33 24.57 -19.41 1.49
N GLN A 34 25.16 -20.13 0.53
CA GLN A 34 26.38 -20.91 0.75
C GLN A 34 27.57 -20.00 1.09
N SER A 35 27.82 -18.91 0.34
CA SER A 35 28.91 -17.97 0.65
C SER A 35 28.70 -17.26 2.00
N VAL A 36 27.45 -17.03 2.42
CA VAL A 36 27.10 -16.50 3.76
C VAL A 36 27.37 -17.54 4.85
N GLN A 37 27.02 -18.81 4.63
CA GLN A 37 27.27 -19.86 5.61
C GLN A 37 28.77 -20.19 5.75
N GLU A 38 29.52 -20.18 4.65
CA GLU A 38 30.98 -20.30 4.68
C GLU A 38 31.65 -19.08 5.33
N MET A 39 31.08 -17.87 5.17
CA MET A 39 31.49 -16.68 5.91
C MET A 39 31.23 -16.78 7.42
N LEU A 40 30.08 -17.32 7.85
CA LEU A 40 29.79 -17.54 9.26
C LEU A 40 30.75 -18.58 9.87
N MET A 41 31.04 -19.68 9.16
CA MET A 41 32.04 -20.67 9.58
C MET A 41 33.45 -20.08 9.79
N LEU A 42 33.85 -19.10 8.95
CA LEU A 42 35.12 -18.38 9.11
C LEU A 42 35.15 -17.45 10.33
N ILE A 43 33.98 -16.99 10.81
CA ILE A 43 33.84 -16.09 11.97
C ILE A 43 33.67 -16.87 13.27
N GLU A 44 32.90 -17.95 13.28
CA GLU A 44 32.67 -18.77 14.49
C GLU A 44 33.92 -19.54 14.97
N HIS A 45 34.92 -19.72 14.10
CA HIS A 45 36.16 -20.43 14.43
C HIS A 45 37.25 -19.55 15.10
N ASP A 46 36.97 -18.26 15.35
CA ASP A 46 37.92 -17.27 15.89
C ASP A 46 37.85 -17.09 17.42
N GLY A 47 37.55 -18.16 18.15
CA GLY A 47 37.50 -18.13 19.62
C GLY A 47 38.86 -17.99 20.33
N ASP A 48 39.96 -18.50 19.74
CA ASP A 48 41.14 -18.90 20.54
C ASP A 48 42.52 -18.86 19.82
N SER A 49 42.69 -18.09 18.73
CA SER A 49 43.98 -17.99 18.02
C SER A 49 44.30 -16.59 17.49
N ILE A 50 45.34 -15.97 18.04
CA ILE A 50 45.62 -14.52 17.91
C ILE A 50 46.59 -14.17 16.76
N ASP A 51 47.34 -15.14 16.21
CA ASP A 51 48.62 -14.85 15.52
C ASP A 51 48.70 -15.32 14.04
N SER A 52 47.60 -15.30 13.27
CA SER A 52 47.62 -15.71 11.85
C SER A 52 46.53 -15.11 10.93
N ASN A 53 46.04 -13.91 11.21
CA ASN A 53 44.76 -13.43 10.65
C ASN A 53 44.74 -13.03 9.15
N HIS A 54 45.88 -12.84 8.49
CA HIS A 54 45.91 -12.37 7.09
C HIS A 54 45.28 -13.31 6.03
N PRO A 55 45.53 -14.65 6.01
CA PRO A 55 44.82 -15.56 5.11
C PRO A 55 43.31 -15.57 5.35
N LYS A 56 42.85 -15.67 6.61
CA LYS A 56 41.42 -15.63 6.98
C LYS A 56 40.74 -14.34 6.50
N GLN A 57 41.37 -13.19 6.75
CA GLN A 57 40.86 -11.89 6.28
C GLN A 57 40.76 -11.84 4.75
N SER A 58 41.71 -12.44 4.04
CA SER A 58 41.71 -12.50 2.57
C SER A 58 40.58 -13.37 2.03
N GLU A 59 40.31 -14.51 2.67
CA GLU A 59 39.22 -15.43 2.32
C GLU A 59 37.84 -14.83 2.64
N LEU A 60 37.69 -14.18 3.80
CA LEU A 60 36.50 -13.41 4.17
C LEU A 60 36.19 -12.32 3.13
N ILE A 61 37.21 -11.56 2.71
CA ILE A 61 37.08 -10.55 1.64
C ILE A 61 36.69 -11.19 0.30
N ALA A 62 37.17 -12.40 -0.01
CA ALA A 62 36.77 -13.12 -1.21
C ALA A 62 35.28 -13.49 -1.16
N ARG A 63 34.75 -13.99 -0.04
CA ARG A 63 33.32 -14.31 0.11
C ARG A 63 32.42 -13.08 0.09
N ILE A 64 32.84 -11.96 0.67
CA ILE A 64 32.13 -10.68 0.56
C ILE A 64 32.04 -10.23 -0.92
N LYS A 65 33.12 -10.37 -1.69
CA LYS A 65 33.11 -10.07 -3.14
C LYS A 65 32.21 -11.02 -3.92
N GLU A 66 32.27 -12.31 -3.63
CA GLU A 66 31.45 -13.35 -4.27
C GLU A 66 29.94 -13.08 -4.10
N ILE A 67 29.52 -12.69 -2.89
CA ILE A 67 28.15 -12.25 -2.60
C ILE A 67 27.81 -10.96 -3.34
N SER A 68 28.72 -9.97 -3.35
CA SER A 68 28.51 -8.71 -4.09
C SER A 68 28.35 -8.92 -5.59
N GLU A 69 29.06 -9.88 -6.17
CA GLU A 69 29.00 -10.23 -7.59
C GLU A 69 27.69 -10.95 -7.94
N ARG A 70 27.30 -11.97 -7.14
CA ARG A 70 25.99 -12.64 -7.27
C ARG A 70 24.80 -11.68 -7.07
N HIS A 71 24.95 -10.67 -6.21
CA HIS A 71 23.94 -9.63 -6.03
C HIS A 71 23.88 -8.67 -7.23
N HIS A 72 25.01 -8.33 -7.85
CA HIS A 72 25.03 -7.49 -9.06
C HIS A 72 24.39 -8.22 -10.25
N LEU A 73 24.75 -9.49 -10.47
CA LEU A 73 24.13 -10.34 -11.50
C LEU A 73 22.61 -10.47 -11.31
N LEU A 74 22.13 -10.54 -10.07
CA LEU A 74 20.70 -10.54 -9.75
C LEU A 74 20.03 -9.20 -10.10
N ALA A 75 20.67 -8.07 -9.77
CA ALA A 75 20.18 -6.74 -10.12
C ALA A 75 20.13 -6.51 -11.64
N ASP A 76 21.15 -6.96 -12.38
CA ASP A 76 21.18 -6.91 -13.84
C ASP A 76 20.07 -7.76 -14.48
N HIS A 77 19.83 -8.97 -13.94
CA HIS A 77 18.74 -9.85 -14.40
C HIS A 77 17.36 -9.22 -14.18
N TYR A 78 17.10 -8.64 -13.01
CA TYR A 78 15.86 -7.89 -12.73
C TYR A 78 15.73 -6.63 -13.59
N SER A 79 16.82 -5.90 -13.81
CA SER A 79 16.85 -4.71 -14.68
C SER A 79 16.47 -5.07 -16.12
N LYS A 80 17.13 -6.10 -16.67
CA LYS A 80 16.84 -6.64 -18.00
C LYS A 80 15.38 -7.08 -18.13
N LEU A 81 14.86 -7.84 -17.16
CA LEU A 81 13.47 -8.29 -17.17
C LEU A 81 12.49 -7.13 -17.12
N THR A 82 12.73 -6.14 -16.27
CA THR A 82 11.88 -4.95 -16.18
C THR A 82 11.84 -4.19 -17.51
N GLY A 83 12.96 -4.14 -18.25
CA GLY A 83 13.01 -3.65 -19.63
C GLY A 83 12.23 -4.50 -20.64
N GLU A 84 12.33 -5.83 -20.54
CA GLU A 84 11.56 -6.76 -21.38
C GLU A 84 10.04 -6.67 -21.12
N LEU A 85 9.60 -6.49 -19.86
CA LEU A 85 8.20 -6.20 -19.53
C LEU A 85 7.76 -4.85 -20.07
N SER A 86 8.55 -3.79 -19.88
CA SER A 86 8.24 -2.47 -20.42
C SER A 86 8.03 -2.56 -21.93
N SER A 87 8.87 -3.33 -22.63
CA SER A 87 8.73 -3.62 -24.06
C SER A 87 7.48 -4.45 -24.39
N HIS A 88 7.16 -5.48 -23.61
CA HIS A 88 5.97 -6.32 -23.82
C HIS A 88 4.66 -5.56 -23.55
N VAL A 89 4.64 -4.63 -22.59
CA VAL A 89 3.52 -3.73 -22.29
C VAL A 89 3.39 -2.64 -23.36
N GLN A 90 4.51 -2.09 -23.84
CA GLN A 90 4.55 -1.16 -24.97
C GLN A 90 3.89 -1.79 -26.22
N LEU A 91 4.33 -2.99 -26.62
CA LEU A 91 3.77 -3.73 -27.76
C LEU A 91 2.28 -4.08 -27.56
N ALA A 92 1.88 -4.49 -26.35
CA ALA A 92 0.48 -4.79 -26.03
C ALA A 92 -0.44 -3.55 -26.05
N ASN A 93 0.12 -2.34 -25.89
CA ASN A 93 -0.60 -1.09 -26.04
C ASN A 93 -0.60 -0.59 -27.49
N GLU A 94 0.49 -0.79 -28.24
CA GLU A 94 0.56 -0.47 -29.67
C GLU A 94 -0.43 -1.32 -30.49
N MET A 95 -0.58 -2.62 -30.17
CA MET A 95 -1.63 -3.47 -30.76
C MET A 95 -3.06 -3.00 -30.48
N LYS A 96 -3.29 -2.19 -29.43
CA LYS A 96 -4.62 -1.62 -29.10
C LYS A 96 -4.88 -0.27 -29.76
N ASN A 97 -3.86 0.43 -30.25
CA ASN A 97 -4.01 1.76 -30.84
C ASN A 97 -4.46 1.75 -32.32
N TYR A 98 -4.50 0.59 -32.98
CA TYR A 98 -4.89 0.47 -34.38
C TYR A 98 -6.41 0.69 -34.66
N GLU A 99 -7.28 0.68 -33.65
CA GLU A 99 -8.71 0.96 -33.83
C GLU A 99 -9.10 2.45 -33.75
N LYS A 100 -8.14 3.38 -33.53
CA LYS A 100 -8.48 4.81 -33.31
C LYS A 100 -7.54 5.82 -33.95
N THR A 101 -7.40 5.75 -35.28
CA THR A 101 -6.82 6.84 -36.07
C THR A 101 -7.79 8.01 -36.21
N THR A 102 -7.42 9.22 -35.75
CA THR A 102 -7.69 10.48 -36.49
C THR A 102 -6.92 11.69 -35.97
N PHE A 103 -6.21 12.35 -36.90
CA PHE A 103 -5.74 13.75 -36.94
C PHE A 103 -4.59 14.29 -36.05
N THR A 104 -3.69 14.97 -36.79
CA THR A 104 -2.86 16.16 -36.48
C THR A 104 -1.61 16.06 -35.61
N THR A 105 -0.48 16.30 -36.30
CA THR A 105 0.82 16.82 -35.85
C THR A 105 1.28 17.83 -36.94
N PRO A 106 2.43 18.54 -36.83
CA PRO A 106 3.28 18.88 -35.67
C PRO A 106 3.49 20.42 -35.52
N PHE A 107 4.31 20.89 -34.57
CA PHE A 107 5.59 21.59 -34.88
C PHE A 107 6.37 22.18 -33.67
N HIS A 108 7.69 22.01 -33.77
CA HIS A 108 8.86 22.78 -33.27
C HIS A 108 9.03 23.34 -31.84
N THR A 109 10.30 23.19 -31.42
CA THR A 109 11.08 23.81 -30.32
C THR A 109 11.95 24.97 -30.88
N PRO A 110 12.97 25.51 -30.16
CA PRO A 110 13.06 25.99 -28.77
C PRO A 110 13.39 27.53 -28.76
N ASP A 111 13.74 28.12 -27.61
CA ASP A 111 14.33 29.48 -27.58
C ASP A 111 15.48 29.64 -26.57
N LYS A 112 16.40 30.59 -26.85
CA LYS A 112 17.56 31.02 -26.05
C LYS A 112 17.72 32.53 -26.20
N LYS A 113 17.95 33.27 -25.11
CA LYS A 113 18.14 34.73 -25.17
C LYS A 113 19.43 35.20 -24.48
N LEU A 114 20.34 35.73 -25.29
CA LEU A 114 21.40 36.65 -24.87
C LEU A 114 21.05 38.07 -25.38
N GLY A 115 21.55 39.10 -24.71
CA GLY A 115 21.33 40.49 -25.10
C GLY A 115 22.63 41.31 -25.02
N MET A 116 22.93 42.04 -26.09
CA MET A 116 23.92 43.12 -26.11
C MET A 116 23.19 44.46 -25.97
N HIS A 117 23.89 45.53 -25.55
CA HIS A 117 24.10 46.69 -26.42
C HIS A 117 25.17 47.67 -25.91
N ASN A 118 25.85 48.32 -26.86
CA ASN A 118 27.00 49.22 -26.66
C ASN A 118 26.61 50.72 -26.58
N VAL A 119 27.60 51.54 -26.21
CA VAL A 119 28.15 52.70 -26.98
C VAL A 119 28.06 54.14 -26.40
N ASP A 120 29.25 54.78 -26.38
CA ASP A 120 29.70 56.19 -26.48
C ASP A 120 29.16 57.38 -25.63
N GLY A 121 30.07 58.35 -25.41
CA GLY A 121 29.78 59.70 -24.91
C GLY A 121 31.01 60.46 -24.35
N GLN A 122 31.75 61.21 -25.19
CA GLN A 122 32.99 61.94 -24.84
C GLN A 122 32.83 63.49 -25.04
N VAL A 123 33.77 64.32 -24.55
CA VAL A 123 34.35 65.58 -25.18
C VAL A 123 34.42 66.90 -24.32
N VAL A 124 35.66 67.24 -23.86
CA VAL A 124 36.39 68.57 -23.92
C VAL A 124 36.26 69.74 -22.89
N SER A 125 37.39 70.48 -22.73
CA SER A 125 37.68 71.86 -22.18
C SER A 125 37.77 72.12 -20.66
N SER A 126 38.51 73.13 -20.12
CA SER A 126 39.82 73.78 -20.49
C SER A 126 40.28 74.85 -19.46
N ASP A 127 41.61 75.10 -19.36
CA ASP A 127 42.33 76.38 -19.10
C ASP A 127 42.47 77.15 -17.73
N LEU A 128 43.76 77.37 -17.34
CA LEU A 128 44.45 78.61 -16.85
C LEU A 128 44.54 79.09 -15.34
N SER A 129 45.69 79.78 -15.06
CA SER A 129 46.08 80.70 -13.93
C SER A 129 46.54 80.15 -12.55
N SER A 130 47.36 80.83 -11.70
CA SER A 130 48.42 81.88 -11.86
C SER A 130 49.14 82.27 -10.51
N GLY A 131 50.41 82.72 -10.53
CA GLY A 131 51.13 83.52 -9.48
C GLY A 131 51.91 82.79 -8.35
N GLY A 132 52.95 83.35 -7.68
CA GLY A 132 53.78 84.57 -7.90
C GLY A 132 54.63 85.06 -6.68
N GLY A 133 55.81 85.69 -6.90
CA GLY A 133 56.63 86.47 -5.89
C GLY A 133 57.73 85.71 -5.10
N ILE A 134 58.82 86.30 -4.54
CA ILE A 134 59.40 87.68 -4.52
C ILE A 134 60.94 87.72 -4.21
N SER A 135 61.58 88.86 -4.55
CA SER A 135 62.93 89.45 -4.28
C SER A 135 63.65 89.25 -2.91
N ASP A 136 64.96 89.52 -2.68
CA ASP A 136 66.13 90.06 -3.48
C ASP A 136 67.50 89.47 -2.94
N THR A 137 68.74 90.03 -2.86
CA THR A 137 69.39 91.39 -2.98
C THR A 137 70.93 91.30 -3.34
N THR A 138 71.79 92.27 -2.93
CA THR A 138 73.19 92.53 -3.40
C THR A 138 74.32 92.61 -2.31
N PRO A 139 75.64 92.56 -2.67
CA PRO A 139 76.80 92.81 -1.78
C PRO A 139 77.64 94.09 -2.11
N ASN A 140 78.45 94.66 -1.18
CA ASN A 140 79.42 95.76 -1.50
C ASN A 140 80.59 96.09 -0.49
N GLU A 141 81.77 96.45 -1.04
CA GLU A 141 82.92 97.37 -0.68
C GLU A 141 83.56 97.64 0.73
N GLY A 142 84.85 98.09 0.68
CA GLY A 142 85.60 98.97 1.64
C GLY A 142 86.77 98.33 2.43
N SER A 143 87.75 99.01 3.08
CA SER A 143 88.45 100.34 2.96
C SER A 143 89.42 100.50 4.18
N GLU A 144 90.57 101.21 4.21
CA GLU A 144 91.52 101.76 3.21
C GLU A 144 92.80 102.39 3.87
N SER A 145 93.91 102.57 3.12
CA SER A 145 94.89 103.71 3.19
C SER A 145 96.02 103.86 4.26
N SER A 146 96.85 104.92 4.10
CA SER A 146 98.30 105.03 4.45
C SER A 146 98.76 106.41 5.04
N SER A 147 100.07 106.60 5.37
CA SER A 147 100.94 107.79 5.08
C SER A 147 101.60 108.69 6.19
N LEU A 148 102.93 108.97 6.02
CA LEU A 148 103.73 110.22 6.31
C LEU A 148 103.95 110.69 7.80
N SER A 149 104.80 111.68 8.21
CA SER A 149 105.58 112.78 7.55
C SER A 149 106.98 113.13 8.21
N SER A 150 107.37 114.43 8.39
CA SER A 150 108.73 115.02 8.08
C SER A 150 109.24 116.23 8.95
N ASP A 151 110.41 116.83 8.59
CA ASP A 151 110.98 118.20 8.84
C ASP A 151 111.85 118.45 10.12
N SER A 152 112.73 119.48 10.32
CA SER A 152 113.06 120.77 9.63
C SER A 152 114.49 121.37 9.98
N ASP A 153 114.85 122.58 9.50
CA ASP A 153 116.22 123.21 9.39
C ASP A 153 116.61 124.39 10.36
N SER A 154 117.84 124.95 10.27
CA SER A 154 118.26 126.34 10.64
C SER A 154 119.70 126.77 10.21
N GLU A 155 120.06 128.08 10.18
CA GLU A 155 121.14 128.69 9.35
C GLU A 155 121.90 129.97 9.90
N SER A 156 123.01 130.37 9.25
CA SER A 156 123.55 131.75 8.97
C SER A 156 124.67 132.53 9.77
N TYR A 157 125.68 133.05 9.01
CA TYR A 157 126.31 134.43 9.00
C TYR A 157 127.35 134.95 10.08
N ASN A 158 128.26 135.96 9.86
CA ASN A 158 129.00 136.58 8.69
C ASN A 158 130.09 137.67 9.11
N SER A 159 131.12 137.97 8.28
CA SER A 159 131.95 139.25 8.14
C SER A 159 133.00 139.70 9.22
N SER A 160 133.96 140.66 9.01
CA SER A 160 134.77 141.21 7.86
C SER A 160 135.82 142.32 8.27
N ALA A 161 136.67 142.84 7.33
CA ALA A 161 137.45 144.14 7.28
C ALA A 161 138.80 144.35 8.09
N ASN A 162 139.74 145.31 7.81
CA ASN A 162 140.26 146.03 6.59
C ASN A 162 141.48 147.03 6.83
N GLU A 163 142.54 147.05 5.98
CA GLU A 163 143.56 148.14 5.67
C GLU A 163 144.53 148.71 6.79
N ARG A 164 145.58 149.60 6.67
CA ARG A 164 146.32 150.48 5.66
C ARG A 164 147.72 150.92 6.29
N SER A 165 148.74 151.68 5.78
CA SER A 165 149.26 152.27 4.49
C SER A 165 150.69 152.93 4.64
N SER A 166 151.33 153.45 3.54
CA SER A 166 152.33 154.58 3.45
C SER A 166 153.85 154.40 3.86
N SER A 167 154.90 155.20 3.50
CA SER A 167 155.21 156.13 2.34
C SER A 167 156.67 156.79 2.30
N ILE A 168 157.40 156.69 1.15
CA ILE A 168 158.51 157.55 0.55
C ILE A 168 159.92 157.74 1.28
N PRO A 169 161.02 158.37 0.71
CA PRO A 169 162.24 157.62 0.26
C PRO A 169 163.65 158.12 0.71
N SER A 170 164.73 157.33 0.45
CA SER A 170 165.94 157.72 -0.35
C SER A 170 167.18 156.79 -0.16
N GLY A 171 167.87 156.44 -1.25
CA GLY A 171 169.34 156.33 -1.29
C GLY A 171 170.09 155.04 -0.89
N LYS A 172 170.55 154.28 -1.91
CA LYS A 172 171.74 153.37 -1.96
C LYS A 172 171.66 151.91 -1.40
N MET A 173 171.58 150.98 -2.36
CA MET A 173 172.61 149.95 -2.65
C MET A 173 172.60 148.56 -1.95
N LEU A 174 171.71 147.68 -2.44
CA LEU A 174 172.08 146.41 -3.10
C LEU A 174 172.68 145.23 -2.27
N LYS A 175 172.24 144.97 -1.02
CA LYS A 175 172.61 143.73 -0.28
C LYS A 175 171.55 143.00 0.57
N HIS A 176 170.31 143.47 0.66
CA HIS A 176 169.30 142.89 1.58
C HIS A 176 168.42 141.78 0.96
N GLU A 177 168.56 141.53 -0.35
CA GLU A 177 167.58 140.81 -1.18
C GLU A 177 167.55 139.28 -0.98
N MET A 178 168.59 138.69 -0.37
CA MET A 178 168.71 137.23 -0.24
C MET A 178 168.09 136.63 1.03
N LEU A 179 168.03 137.37 2.14
CA LEU A 179 167.71 136.77 3.45
C LEU A 179 166.21 136.49 3.64
N LEU A 180 165.34 137.34 3.07
CA LEU A 180 163.88 137.25 3.22
C LEU A 180 163.29 136.00 2.55
N ARG A 181 163.94 135.47 1.51
CA ARG A 181 163.45 134.30 0.77
C ARG A 181 163.50 133.02 1.62
N GLN A 182 164.59 132.81 2.34
CA GLN A 182 164.84 131.58 3.10
C GLN A 182 163.88 131.41 4.30
N ILE A 183 163.36 132.52 4.86
CA ILE A 183 162.36 132.48 5.94
C ILE A 183 161.01 131.97 5.41
N SER A 184 160.57 132.51 4.26
CA SER A 184 159.29 132.11 3.65
C SER A 184 159.25 130.63 3.22
N GLU A 185 160.39 130.06 2.84
CA GLU A 185 160.48 128.64 2.46
C GLU A 185 160.22 127.72 3.68
N TYR A 186 160.77 128.03 4.85
CA TYR A 186 160.49 127.25 6.08
C TYR A 186 159.08 127.45 6.67
N GLU A 187 158.49 128.63 6.55
CA GLU A 187 157.10 128.87 6.98
C GLU A 187 156.09 128.07 6.14
N ASN A 188 156.36 127.91 4.84
CA ASN A 188 155.59 127.05 3.95
C ASN A 188 155.77 125.55 4.26
N GLU A 189 156.99 125.09 4.59
CA GLU A 189 157.19 123.70 5.03
C GLU A 189 156.45 123.40 6.35
N LEU A 190 156.48 124.32 7.31
CA LEU A 190 155.80 124.15 8.61
C LEU A 190 154.27 124.11 8.48
N THR A 191 153.69 124.99 7.65
CA THR A 191 152.24 125.00 7.40
C THR A 191 151.78 123.74 6.66
N VAL A 192 152.50 123.29 5.63
CA VAL A 192 152.22 122.02 4.93
C VAL A 192 152.38 120.81 5.86
N SER A 193 153.34 120.83 6.79
CA SER A 193 153.52 119.77 7.78
C SER A 193 152.36 119.70 8.78
N ASN A 194 151.93 120.85 9.32
CA ASN A 194 150.75 120.93 10.19
C ASN A 194 149.46 120.50 9.48
N GLN A 195 149.25 120.89 8.21
CA GLN A 195 148.10 120.41 7.43
C GLN A 195 148.12 118.89 7.25
N LYS A 196 149.27 118.29 6.94
CA LYS A 196 149.41 116.82 6.88
C LYS A 196 149.09 116.15 8.22
N PHE A 197 149.55 116.74 9.32
CA PHE A 197 149.24 116.24 10.66
C PHE A 197 147.74 116.33 10.96
N GLN A 198 147.06 117.44 10.64
CA GLN A 198 145.61 117.57 10.76
C GLN A 198 144.86 116.53 9.91
N THR A 199 145.22 116.36 8.63
CA THR A 199 144.55 115.34 7.78
C THR A 199 144.76 113.92 8.32
N ALA A 200 145.94 113.60 8.87
CA ALA A 200 146.18 112.30 9.48
C ALA A 200 145.41 112.13 10.80
N GLN A 201 145.24 113.20 11.60
CA GLN A 201 144.46 113.19 12.82
C GLN A 201 142.94 113.04 12.53
N GLU A 202 142.45 113.67 11.46
CA GLU A 202 141.09 113.49 10.94
C GLU A 202 140.86 112.08 10.38
N GLU A 203 141.84 111.51 9.68
CA GLU A 203 141.81 110.14 9.17
C GLU A 203 141.80 109.11 10.30
N ILE A 204 142.62 109.29 11.35
CA ILE A 204 142.57 108.48 12.58
C ILE A 204 141.19 108.61 13.24
N ALA A 205 140.63 109.83 13.36
CA ALA A 205 139.30 110.04 13.92
C ALA A 205 138.15 109.50 13.04
N LYS A 206 138.38 109.27 11.74
CA LYS A 206 137.48 108.54 10.84
C LYS A 206 137.60 107.04 11.05
N LEU A 207 138.82 106.50 11.07
CA LEU A 207 139.10 105.08 11.31
C LEU A 207 138.61 104.61 12.69
N MET A 208 138.72 105.44 13.73
CA MET A 208 138.16 105.14 15.06
C MET A 208 136.62 105.01 15.03
N ARG A 209 135.93 105.90 14.30
CA ARG A 209 134.47 105.83 14.12
C ARG A 209 134.06 104.62 13.27
N GLU A 210 134.85 104.29 12.24
CA GLU A 210 134.61 103.10 11.41
C GLU A 210 134.84 101.80 12.20
N LEU A 211 135.87 101.75 13.06
CA LEU A 211 136.10 100.63 13.97
C LEU A 211 134.94 100.45 14.96
N GLN A 212 134.49 101.54 15.61
CA GLN A 212 133.37 101.52 16.54
C GLN A 212 132.05 101.13 15.87
N ASN A 213 131.81 101.61 14.64
CA ASN A 213 130.63 101.21 13.85
C ASN A 213 130.72 99.73 13.43
N ASN A 214 131.90 99.22 13.09
CA ASN A 214 132.10 97.79 12.80
C ASN A 214 131.91 96.92 14.05
N GLU A 215 132.29 97.40 15.24
CA GLU A 215 132.03 96.74 16.52
C GLU A 215 130.51 96.72 16.84
N GLU A 216 129.79 97.82 16.60
CA GLU A 216 128.34 97.88 16.72
C GLU A 216 127.63 96.95 15.72
N VAL A 217 128.11 96.88 14.48
CA VAL A 217 127.65 95.92 13.46
C VAL A 217 127.94 94.48 13.88
N MET A 218 129.07 94.20 14.52
CA MET A 218 129.42 92.86 15.05
C MET A 218 128.47 92.44 16.18
N VAL A 219 128.14 93.35 17.10
CA VAL A 219 127.15 93.10 18.17
C VAL A 219 125.75 92.89 17.59
N LYS A 220 125.35 93.68 16.59
CA LYS A 220 124.09 93.49 15.85
C LYS A 220 124.06 92.16 15.11
N MET A 221 125.17 91.75 14.49
CA MET A 221 125.31 90.46 13.80
C MET A 221 125.17 89.30 14.77
N GLY A 222 125.90 89.29 15.88
CA GLY A 222 125.78 88.25 16.92
C GLY A 222 124.38 88.19 17.56
N SER A 223 123.69 89.33 17.70
CA SER A 223 122.29 89.38 18.14
C SER A 223 121.34 88.74 17.12
N LEU A 224 121.52 89.04 15.83
CA LEU A 224 120.73 88.42 14.74
C LEU A 224 121.03 86.93 14.58
N GLU A 225 122.28 86.50 14.76
CA GLU A 225 122.67 85.09 14.79
C GLU A 225 122.01 84.35 15.97
N ALA A 226 122.01 84.95 17.18
CA ALA A 226 121.33 84.39 18.35
C ALA A 226 119.81 84.29 18.13
N GLN A 227 119.19 85.31 17.51
CA GLN A 227 117.77 85.28 17.13
C GLN A 227 117.48 84.19 16.07
N LEU A 228 118.35 84.04 15.06
CA LEU A 228 118.24 83.02 14.02
C LEU A 228 118.39 81.61 14.60
N VAL A 229 119.34 81.39 15.52
CA VAL A 229 119.49 80.13 16.25
C VAL A 229 118.27 79.85 17.13
N SER A 230 117.74 80.86 17.82
CA SER A 230 116.51 80.73 18.62
C SER A 230 115.31 80.34 17.75
N ALA A 231 115.06 81.07 16.65
CA ALA A 231 113.99 80.78 15.71
C ALA A 231 114.14 79.39 15.08
N LYS A 232 115.36 78.99 14.71
CA LYS A 232 115.66 77.64 14.18
C LYS A 232 115.39 76.53 15.20
N ASN A 233 115.58 76.79 16.49
CA ASN A 233 115.24 75.82 17.55
C ASN A 233 113.72 75.81 17.83
N GLN A 234 113.04 76.95 17.73
CA GLN A 234 111.58 77.04 17.82
C GLN A 234 110.88 76.32 16.65
N ILE A 235 111.39 76.47 15.43
CA ILE A 235 110.93 75.73 14.24
C ILE A 235 111.05 74.22 14.48
N LYS A 236 112.22 73.72 14.91
CA LYS A 236 112.40 72.29 15.26
C LYS A 236 111.42 71.76 16.31
N LEU A 237 111.08 72.59 17.31
CA LEU A 237 110.12 72.22 18.33
C LEU A 237 108.69 72.14 17.76
N GLN A 238 108.33 73.06 16.85
CA GLN A 238 107.06 73.03 16.13
C GLN A 238 106.99 71.85 15.15
N GLU A 239 108.07 71.57 14.40
CA GLU A 239 108.19 70.39 13.54
C GLU A 239 107.97 69.08 14.33
N ALA A 240 108.55 68.96 15.53
CA ALA A 240 108.39 67.79 16.39
C ALA A 240 106.97 67.64 16.96
N GLU A 241 106.32 68.74 17.32
CA GLU A 241 104.93 68.73 17.82
C GLU A 241 103.92 68.48 16.67
N ILE A 242 104.17 69.01 15.47
CA ILE A 242 103.42 68.70 14.24
C ILE A 242 103.57 67.20 13.89
N GLU A 243 104.78 66.66 13.93
CA GLU A 243 105.03 65.23 13.65
C GLU A 243 104.35 64.30 14.66
N LYS A 244 104.24 64.73 15.92
CA LYS A 244 103.50 64.05 16.99
C LYS A 244 101.98 64.10 16.76
N GLU A 245 101.42 65.27 16.41
CA GLU A 245 99.99 65.39 16.14
C GLU A 245 99.59 64.76 14.79
N ASN A 246 100.48 64.72 13.79
CA ASN A 246 100.32 63.94 12.57
C ASN A 246 100.18 62.44 12.89
N LYS A 247 101.03 61.89 13.76
CA LYS A 247 100.92 60.49 14.22
C LYS A 247 99.62 60.22 14.97
N ARG A 248 99.16 61.18 15.79
CA ARG A 248 97.87 61.09 16.48
C ARG A 248 96.69 61.15 15.50
N SER A 249 96.75 62.03 14.50
CA SER A 249 95.76 62.16 13.43
C SER A 249 95.67 60.87 12.61
N LEU A 250 96.80 60.24 12.26
CA LEU A 250 96.84 58.95 11.58
C LEU A 250 96.23 57.81 12.41
N LEU A 251 96.45 57.79 13.73
CA LEU A 251 95.81 56.81 14.63
C LEU A 251 94.29 57.02 14.68
N LEU A 252 93.83 58.26 14.90
CA LEU A 252 92.41 58.61 14.91
C LEU A 252 91.73 58.31 13.55
N GLN A 253 92.44 58.52 12.43
CA GLN A 253 91.94 58.18 11.11
C GLN A 253 91.82 56.66 10.91
N GLY A 254 92.73 55.87 11.49
CA GLY A 254 92.60 54.41 11.55
C GLY A 254 91.41 53.95 12.38
N GLU A 255 91.21 54.55 13.57
CA GLU A 255 90.04 54.27 14.43
C GLU A 255 88.72 54.64 13.73
N ILE A 256 88.67 55.76 13.02
CA ILE A 256 87.51 56.16 12.19
C ILE A 256 87.21 55.10 11.14
N VAL A 257 88.20 54.65 10.36
CA VAL A 257 88.00 53.63 9.32
C VAL A 257 87.54 52.28 9.91
N GLU A 258 88.03 51.89 11.09
CA GLU A 258 87.55 50.67 11.77
C GLU A 258 86.10 50.82 12.27
N LEU A 259 85.72 52.01 12.77
CA LEU A 259 84.34 52.31 13.19
C LEU A 259 83.38 52.42 12.00
N GLU A 260 83.80 52.99 10.88
CA GLU A 260 83.06 53.03 9.62
C GLU A 260 82.82 51.62 9.08
N ALA A 261 83.85 50.76 9.07
CA ALA A 261 83.73 49.37 8.64
C ALA A 261 82.77 48.56 9.54
N LYS A 262 82.82 48.77 10.86
CA LYS A 262 81.87 48.17 11.83
C LYS A 262 80.45 48.67 11.57
N LEU A 263 80.25 49.98 11.46
CA LEU A 263 78.96 50.61 11.17
C LEU A 263 78.34 50.06 9.87
N GLU A 264 79.14 49.87 8.82
CA GLU A 264 78.66 49.30 7.55
C GLU A 264 78.35 47.80 7.65
N SER A 265 79.01 47.06 8.55
CA SER A 265 78.65 45.67 8.85
C SER A 265 77.36 45.54 9.67
N GLU A 266 77.12 46.47 10.59
CA GLU A 266 75.87 46.53 11.38
C GLU A 266 74.68 46.99 10.52
N LYS A 267 74.84 48.00 9.66
CA LYS A 267 73.81 48.39 8.67
C LYS A 267 73.35 47.19 7.83
N ARG A 268 74.30 46.36 7.38
CA ARG A 268 74.01 45.17 6.57
C ARG A 268 73.21 44.12 7.34
N GLN A 269 73.61 43.82 8.58
CA GLN A 269 72.85 42.93 9.47
C GLN A 269 71.42 43.47 9.73
N VAL A 270 71.29 44.79 9.96
CA VAL A 270 69.98 45.44 10.10
C VAL A 270 69.15 45.31 8.83
N GLN A 271 69.74 45.45 7.64
CA GLN A 271 69.03 45.24 6.37
C GLN A 271 68.62 43.77 6.18
N GLU A 272 69.50 42.80 6.42
CA GLU A 272 69.21 41.36 6.34
C GLU A 272 68.07 40.97 7.31
N LEU A 273 68.02 41.57 8.50
CA LEU A 273 66.91 41.43 9.45
C LEU A 273 65.64 42.13 8.96
N GLN A 274 65.73 43.32 8.37
CA GLN A 274 64.59 44.05 7.80
C GLN A 274 63.94 43.28 6.65
N GLU A 275 64.74 42.67 5.76
CA GLU A 275 64.29 41.80 4.67
C GLU A 275 63.69 40.48 5.18
N SER A 276 64.24 39.94 6.27
CA SER A 276 63.63 38.79 6.97
C SER A 276 62.27 39.14 7.57
N ILE A 277 62.13 40.32 8.19
CA ILE A 277 60.87 40.81 8.78
C ILE A 277 59.81 41.04 7.70
N THR A 278 60.16 41.68 6.57
CA THR A 278 59.18 41.90 5.48
C THR A 278 58.73 40.58 4.85
N LYS A 279 59.65 39.62 4.67
CA LYS A 279 59.31 38.26 4.23
C LYS A 279 58.33 37.58 5.18
N TYR A 280 58.62 37.50 6.48
CA TYR A 280 57.73 36.85 7.43
C TYR A 280 56.39 37.58 7.60
N THR A 281 56.36 38.91 7.42
CA THR A 281 55.12 39.69 7.41
C THR A 281 54.23 39.34 6.21
N ALA A 282 54.82 39.13 5.03
CA ALA A 282 54.10 38.65 3.85
C ALA A 282 53.58 37.21 4.06
N GLU A 283 54.44 36.30 4.53
CA GLU A 283 54.05 34.91 4.82
C GLU A 283 52.92 34.83 5.86
N LEU A 284 52.90 35.68 6.88
CA LEU A 284 51.78 35.78 7.84
C LEU A 284 50.49 36.28 7.17
N SER A 285 50.56 37.33 6.34
CA SER A 285 49.41 37.86 5.60
C SER A 285 48.76 36.81 4.68
N ASP A 286 49.58 35.98 4.01
CA ASP A 286 49.10 34.88 3.17
C ASP A 286 48.43 33.78 3.99
N ARG A 287 48.95 33.48 5.20
CA ARG A 287 48.30 32.54 6.13
C ARG A 287 46.98 33.10 6.68
N ASP A 288 46.91 34.40 6.96
CA ASP A 288 45.66 35.05 7.39
C ASP A 288 44.60 35.11 6.27
N LEU A 289 45.02 35.20 5.00
CA LEU A 289 44.13 35.03 3.84
C LEU A 289 43.60 33.60 3.75
N GLU A 290 44.48 32.60 3.87
CA GLU A 290 44.11 31.19 3.80
C GLU A 290 43.22 30.75 4.97
N ILE A 291 43.50 31.21 6.20
CA ILE A 291 42.65 30.98 7.38
C ILE A 291 41.25 31.58 7.16
N ARG A 292 41.14 32.76 6.53
CA ARG A 292 39.82 33.34 6.18
C ARG A 292 39.10 32.53 5.10
N ARG A 293 39.79 32.04 4.08
CA ARG A 293 39.23 31.17 3.04
C ARG A 293 38.67 29.87 3.63
N LEU A 294 39.47 29.17 4.43
CA LEU A 294 39.09 27.92 5.09
C LEU A 294 37.92 28.11 6.07
N ASN A 295 37.88 29.23 6.81
CA ASN A 295 36.74 29.54 7.68
C ASN A 295 35.46 29.82 6.88
N ALA A 296 35.53 30.50 5.73
CA ALA A 296 34.37 30.72 4.86
C ALA A 296 33.85 29.39 4.27
N GLU A 297 34.74 28.50 3.85
CA GLU A 297 34.39 27.17 3.36
C GLU A 297 33.77 26.29 4.46
N LEU A 298 34.30 26.33 5.68
CA LEU A 298 33.73 25.65 6.85
C LEU A 298 32.33 26.16 7.20
N GLN A 299 32.10 27.47 7.14
CA GLN A 299 30.77 28.06 7.36
C GLN A 299 29.77 27.68 6.27
N ASN A 300 30.20 27.69 4.99
CA ASN A 300 29.37 27.24 3.87
C ASN A 300 29.00 25.75 4.00
N ALA A 301 29.97 24.88 4.33
CA ALA A 301 29.72 23.46 4.57
C ALA A 301 28.76 23.25 5.76
N SER A 302 28.98 23.96 6.87
CA SER A 302 28.10 23.91 8.05
C SER A 302 26.67 24.34 7.72
N GLY A 303 26.50 25.41 6.93
CA GLY A 303 25.20 25.87 6.44
C GLY A 303 24.48 24.84 5.55
N ASN A 304 25.22 24.19 4.65
CA ASN A 304 24.68 23.13 3.80
C ASN A 304 24.23 21.92 4.63
N PHE A 305 25.08 21.42 5.54
CA PHE A 305 24.71 20.31 6.44
C PHE A 305 23.50 20.65 7.33
N ALA A 306 23.36 21.91 7.77
CA ALA A 306 22.19 22.35 8.53
C ALA A 306 20.89 22.40 7.69
N LEU A 307 20.99 22.66 6.39
CA LEU A 307 19.88 22.63 5.44
C LEU A 307 19.48 21.17 5.10
N GLU A 308 20.46 20.33 4.77
CA GLU A 308 20.26 18.90 4.51
C GLU A 308 19.65 18.19 5.73
N LYS A 309 20.18 18.45 6.93
CA LYS A 309 19.60 17.94 8.18
C LYS A 309 18.12 18.30 8.32
N ARG A 310 17.75 19.57 8.09
CA ARG A 310 16.35 20.04 8.16
C ARG A 310 15.47 19.37 7.10
N GLN A 311 16.00 19.10 5.91
CA GLN A 311 15.29 18.37 4.84
C GLN A 311 15.08 16.90 5.21
N ILE A 312 16.07 16.25 5.82
CA ILE A 312 15.95 14.89 6.35
C ILE A 312 14.93 14.85 7.48
N GLU A 313 15.02 15.76 8.47
CA GLU A 313 14.05 15.89 9.57
C GLU A 313 12.62 16.07 9.04
N SER A 314 12.39 16.96 8.06
CA SER A 314 11.07 17.13 7.42
C SER A 314 10.58 15.85 6.71
N SER A 315 11.49 15.08 6.11
CA SER A 315 11.16 13.84 5.41
C SER A 315 10.82 12.72 6.40
N VAL A 316 11.57 12.61 7.50
CA VAL A 316 11.31 11.68 8.61
C VAL A 316 9.97 12.00 9.28
N SER A 317 9.63 13.26 9.51
CA SER A 317 8.31 13.63 10.04
C SER A 317 7.16 13.14 9.15
N LYS A 318 7.22 13.40 7.83
CA LYS A 318 6.20 12.96 6.87
C LYS A 318 6.09 11.44 6.80
N LEU A 319 7.21 10.73 6.87
CA LEU A 319 7.22 9.26 6.91
C LEU A 319 6.64 8.73 8.23
N SER A 320 6.88 9.40 9.36
CA SER A 320 6.30 9.05 10.66
C SER A 320 4.79 9.30 10.72
N GLU A 321 4.31 10.42 10.17
CA GLU A 321 2.87 10.70 10.00
C GLU A 321 2.19 9.63 9.13
N SER A 322 2.82 9.26 8.01
CA SER A 322 2.35 8.19 7.12
C SER A 322 2.34 6.81 7.82
N LEU A 323 3.39 6.49 8.58
CA LEU A 323 3.46 5.26 9.38
C LEU A 323 2.29 5.17 10.36
N ILE A 324 2.02 6.24 11.11
CA ILE A 324 0.91 6.32 12.08
C ILE A 324 -0.45 6.16 11.39
N PHE A 325 -0.63 6.74 10.21
CA PHE A 325 -1.84 6.56 9.40
C PHE A 325 -2.02 5.10 8.94
N HIS A 326 -0.97 4.46 8.42
CA HIS A 326 -1.03 3.07 8.00
C HIS A 326 -1.21 2.09 9.18
N GLU A 327 -0.56 2.33 10.31
CA GLU A 327 -0.75 1.63 11.58
C GLU A 327 -2.23 1.67 12.04
N ALA A 328 -2.86 2.83 11.98
CA ALA A 328 -4.29 3.00 12.30
C ALA A 328 -5.19 2.25 11.31
N ARG A 329 -4.87 2.30 10.00
CA ARG A 329 -5.62 1.61 8.94
C ARG A 329 -5.51 0.09 9.02
N ILE A 330 -4.36 -0.44 9.44
CA ILE A 330 -4.16 -1.88 9.71
C ILE A 330 -5.05 -2.32 10.87
N LYS A 331 -5.08 -1.56 11.97
CA LYS A 331 -5.94 -1.82 13.13
C LYS A 331 -7.43 -1.77 12.78
N GLU A 332 -7.86 -0.80 11.98
CA GLU A 332 -9.23 -0.73 11.46
C GLU A 332 -9.59 -2.01 10.68
N LEU A 333 -8.77 -2.38 9.68
CA LEU A 333 -8.99 -3.58 8.86
C LEU A 333 -8.97 -4.87 9.68
N GLN A 334 -8.12 -4.96 10.71
CA GLN A 334 -8.11 -6.09 11.64
C GLN A 334 -9.47 -6.24 12.35
N THR A 335 -10.02 -5.17 12.93
CA THR A 335 -11.33 -5.23 13.59
C THR A 335 -12.48 -5.56 12.63
N GLN A 336 -12.37 -5.19 11.36
CA GLN A 336 -13.32 -5.59 10.31
C GLN A 336 -13.22 -7.09 10.00
N CYS A 337 -12.01 -7.63 9.88
CA CYS A 337 -11.78 -9.07 9.70
C CYS A 337 -12.29 -9.90 10.90
N GLU A 338 -12.07 -9.43 12.13
CA GLU A 338 -12.56 -10.07 13.36
C GLU A 338 -14.11 -10.09 13.39
N SER A 339 -14.75 -8.96 13.10
CA SER A 339 -16.22 -8.86 12.99
C SER A 339 -16.81 -9.75 11.90
N LEU A 340 -16.15 -9.87 10.74
CA LEU A 340 -16.58 -10.76 9.66
C LEU A 340 -16.38 -12.24 10.02
N ALA A 341 -15.30 -12.58 10.74
CA ALA A 341 -15.06 -13.94 11.21
C ALA A 341 -16.13 -14.40 12.21
N ASP A 342 -16.54 -13.54 13.16
CA ASP A 342 -17.64 -13.87 14.09
C ASP A 342 -19.01 -13.91 13.38
N GLN A 343 -19.25 -13.10 12.35
CA GLN A 343 -20.46 -13.22 11.52
C GLN A 343 -20.51 -14.54 10.74
N ILE A 344 -19.40 -14.97 10.13
CA ILE A 344 -19.29 -16.26 9.44
C ILE A 344 -19.48 -17.42 10.42
N LYS A 345 -18.88 -17.34 11.62
CA LYS A 345 -19.03 -18.32 12.71
C LYS A 345 -20.48 -18.42 13.17
N LYS A 346 -21.15 -17.29 13.41
CA LYS A 346 -22.58 -17.23 13.76
C LYS A 346 -23.46 -17.86 12.67
N SER A 347 -23.30 -17.43 11.42
CA SER A 347 -24.06 -17.97 10.28
C SER A 347 -23.84 -19.48 10.10
N LYS A 348 -22.62 -19.97 10.36
CA LYS A 348 -22.30 -21.41 10.35
C LYS A 348 -23.02 -22.18 11.46
N SER A 349 -23.12 -21.63 12.68
CA SER A 349 -23.93 -22.26 13.74
C SER A 349 -25.43 -22.26 13.41
N GLU A 350 -25.98 -21.14 12.93
CA GLU A 350 -27.39 -21.02 12.52
C GLU A 350 -27.72 -22.00 11.38
N LYS A 351 -26.83 -22.16 10.40
CA LYS A 351 -26.96 -23.16 9.35
C LYS A 351 -27.04 -24.59 9.90
N VAL A 352 -26.13 -24.99 10.78
CA VAL A 352 -26.10 -26.35 11.34
C VAL A 352 -27.32 -26.61 12.25
N GLU A 353 -27.87 -25.58 12.89
CA GLU A 353 -29.13 -25.67 13.63
C GLU A 353 -30.34 -25.85 12.69
N MET A 354 -30.41 -25.10 11.59
CA MET A 354 -31.43 -25.31 10.54
C MET A 354 -31.33 -26.70 9.90
N GLU A 355 -30.12 -27.20 9.62
CA GLU A 355 -29.90 -28.55 9.08
C GLU A 355 -30.39 -29.65 10.04
N ARG A 356 -30.17 -29.49 11.37
CA ARG A 356 -30.73 -30.40 12.38
C ARG A 356 -32.25 -30.36 12.44
N ASN A 357 -32.84 -29.16 12.40
CA ASN A 357 -34.30 -29.00 12.42
C ASN A 357 -34.95 -29.60 11.16
N GLN A 358 -34.31 -29.45 9.99
CA GLN A 358 -34.77 -30.07 8.75
C GLN A 358 -34.69 -31.60 8.80
N GLU A 359 -33.60 -32.17 9.31
CA GLU A 359 -33.47 -33.63 9.44
C GLU A 359 -34.44 -34.20 10.48
N ALA A 360 -34.68 -33.50 11.59
CA ALA A 360 -35.68 -33.89 12.60
C ALA A 360 -37.12 -33.92 12.03
N LEU A 361 -37.50 -32.92 11.23
CA LEU A 361 -38.78 -32.91 10.52
C LEU A 361 -38.89 -34.05 9.50
N LYS A 362 -37.79 -34.33 8.77
CA LYS A 362 -37.71 -35.43 7.81
C LYS A 362 -37.82 -36.81 8.47
N ILE A 363 -37.26 -36.99 9.66
CA ILE A 363 -37.45 -38.20 10.48
C ILE A 363 -38.93 -38.31 10.91
N SER A 364 -39.51 -37.25 11.48
CA SER A 364 -40.93 -37.24 11.89
C SER A 364 -41.87 -37.60 10.74
N TRP A 365 -41.67 -37.05 9.54
CA TRP A 365 -42.49 -37.39 8.37
C TRP A 365 -42.25 -38.80 7.85
N GLN A 366 -41.05 -39.36 8.03
CA GLN A 366 -40.77 -40.76 7.70
C GLN A 366 -41.49 -41.70 8.67
N ASP A 367 -41.47 -41.39 9.97
CA ASP A 367 -42.18 -42.13 11.01
C ASP A 367 -43.71 -42.07 10.77
N ASP A 368 -44.27 -40.90 10.46
CA ASP A 368 -45.68 -40.72 10.07
C ASP A 368 -46.05 -41.56 8.84
N ILE A 369 -45.19 -41.56 7.81
CA ILE A 369 -45.38 -42.32 6.57
C ILE A 369 -45.35 -43.83 6.83
N ASP A 370 -44.44 -44.32 7.68
CA ASP A 370 -44.31 -45.74 7.97
C ASP A 370 -45.42 -46.24 8.91
N HIS A 371 -45.89 -45.41 9.85
CA HIS A 371 -47.11 -45.67 10.64
C HIS A 371 -48.35 -45.81 9.74
N VAL A 372 -48.56 -44.90 8.78
CA VAL A 372 -49.69 -44.98 7.84
C VAL A 372 -49.60 -46.20 6.91
N LYS A 373 -48.39 -46.66 6.56
CA LYS A 373 -48.21 -47.94 5.84
C LYS A 373 -48.61 -49.13 6.70
N GLU A 374 -48.26 -49.14 7.99
CA GLU A 374 -48.61 -50.22 8.91
C GLU A 374 -50.13 -50.31 9.09
N GLU A 375 -50.81 -49.18 9.34
CA GLU A 375 -52.28 -49.14 9.39
C GLU A 375 -52.92 -49.65 8.08
N LEU A 376 -52.38 -49.26 6.92
CA LEU A 376 -52.87 -49.72 5.61
C LEU A 376 -52.68 -51.22 5.42
N CYS A 377 -51.55 -51.78 5.87
CA CYS A 377 -51.31 -53.22 5.89
C CYS A 377 -52.32 -53.96 6.78
N GLU A 378 -52.63 -53.45 7.98
CA GLU A 378 -53.69 -54.02 8.82
C GLU A 378 -55.06 -53.97 8.14
N LYS A 379 -55.43 -52.83 7.53
CA LYS A 379 -56.74 -52.70 6.85
C LYS A 379 -56.84 -53.65 5.66
N ASN A 380 -55.75 -53.86 4.91
CA ASN A 380 -55.72 -54.83 3.80
C ASN A 380 -55.92 -56.26 4.32
N LEU A 381 -55.22 -56.69 5.38
CA LEU A 381 -55.42 -58.01 5.99
C LEU A 381 -56.85 -58.22 6.51
N LEU A 382 -57.47 -57.16 7.07
CA LEU A 382 -58.88 -57.19 7.47
C LEU A 382 -59.82 -57.31 6.26
N VAL A 383 -59.56 -56.59 5.17
CA VAL A 383 -60.34 -56.67 3.92
C VAL A 383 -60.22 -58.08 3.31
N ASP A 384 -59.03 -58.67 3.26
CA ASP A 384 -58.85 -60.05 2.78
C ASP A 384 -59.61 -61.05 3.64
N THR A 385 -59.58 -60.87 4.97
CA THR A 385 -60.36 -61.69 5.91
C THR A 385 -61.87 -61.53 5.69
N LEU A 386 -62.35 -60.32 5.41
CA LEU A 386 -63.77 -60.06 5.09
C LEU A 386 -64.16 -60.64 3.72
N ASN A 387 -63.28 -60.60 2.73
CA ASN A 387 -63.49 -61.20 1.40
C ASN A 387 -63.61 -62.74 1.51
N GLN A 388 -62.73 -63.40 2.27
CA GLN A 388 -62.81 -64.84 2.54
C GLN A 388 -64.14 -65.21 3.23
N ASN A 389 -64.59 -64.41 4.20
CA ASN A 389 -65.88 -64.61 4.85
C ASN A 389 -67.08 -64.39 3.88
N LEU A 390 -67.00 -63.39 3.00
CA LEU A 390 -68.00 -63.12 1.98
C LEU A 390 -68.11 -64.27 0.97
N ASP A 391 -66.99 -64.79 0.48
CA ASP A 391 -67.00 -65.94 -0.45
C ASP A 391 -67.48 -67.22 0.24
N GLY A 392 -67.12 -67.43 1.52
CA GLY A 392 -67.69 -68.47 2.36
C GLY A 392 -69.21 -68.31 2.61
N LEU A 393 -69.76 -67.10 2.50
CA LEU A 393 -71.21 -66.84 2.53
C LEU A 393 -71.87 -67.04 1.17
N LYS A 394 -71.25 -66.62 0.06
CA LYS A 394 -71.71 -66.91 -1.31
C LYS A 394 -71.87 -68.42 -1.51
N LEU A 395 -70.84 -69.21 -1.21
CA LEU A 395 -70.90 -70.67 -1.32
C LEU A 395 -72.04 -71.29 -0.48
N LYS A 396 -72.29 -70.78 0.73
CA LYS A 396 -73.44 -71.21 1.57
C LYS A 396 -74.78 -70.84 0.94
N TYR A 397 -74.89 -69.66 0.35
CA TYR A 397 -76.08 -69.21 -0.38
C TYR A 397 -76.35 -70.08 -1.62
N ASP A 398 -75.33 -70.34 -2.42
CA ASP A 398 -75.43 -71.18 -3.62
C ASP A 398 -75.82 -72.63 -3.27
N MET A 399 -75.23 -73.18 -2.19
CA MET A 399 -75.65 -74.48 -1.63
C MET A 399 -77.09 -74.50 -1.12
N LEU A 400 -77.61 -73.37 -0.60
CA LEU A 400 -79.01 -73.26 -0.16
C LEU A 400 -79.96 -73.09 -1.34
N MET A 401 -79.56 -72.36 -2.38
CA MET A 401 -80.31 -72.24 -3.64
C MET A 401 -80.41 -73.58 -4.35
N ALA A 402 -79.30 -74.31 -4.52
CA ALA A 402 -79.32 -75.67 -5.09
C ALA A 402 -80.22 -76.64 -4.29
N LYS A 403 -80.24 -76.53 -2.95
CA LYS A 403 -81.18 -77.30 -2.10
C LYS A 403 -82.63 -76.89 -2.30
N LYS A 404 -82.92 -75.58 -2.35
CA LYS A 404 -84.26 -75.03 -2.63
C LYS A 404 -84.77 -75.52 -3.97
N ASP A 405 -83.96 -75.46 -5.01
CA ASP A 405 -84.35 -75.86 -6.37
C ASP A 405 -84.52 -77.39 -6.48
N GLY A 406 -83.70 -78.17 -5.76
CA GLY A 406 -83.90 -79.62 -5.61
C GLY A 406 -85.17 -80.00 -4.82
N VAL A 407 -85.60 -79.18 -3.84
CA VAL A 407 -86.90 -79.34 -3.16
C VAL A 407 -88.05 -78.91 -4.07
N ASN A 408 -87.89 -77.83 -4.82
CA ASN A 408 -88.88 -77.36 -5.80
C ASN A 408 -89.12 -78.40 -6.90
N ALA A 409 -88.06 -79.04 -7.42
CA ALA A 409 -88.17 -80.12 -8.40
C ALA A 409 -88.95 -81.34 -7.83
N LYS A 410 -88.71 -81.71 -6.56
CA LYS A 410 -89.50 -82.74 -5.87
C LYS A 410 -90.97 -82.32 -5.71
N LEU A 411 -91.23 -81.06 -5.35
CA LEU A 411 -92.59 -80.52 -5.23
C LEU A 411 -93.33 -80.52 -6.56
N GLN A 412 -92.68 -80.12 -7.66
CA GLN A 412 -93.24 -80.21 -9.02
C GLN A 412 -93.52 -81.66 -9.42
N THR A 413 -92.61 -82.60 -9.11
CA THR A 413 -92.80 -84.03 -9.38
C THR A 413 -94.00 -84.59 -8.60
N LEU A 414 -94.14 -84.23 -7.31
CA LEU A 414 -95.28 -84.62 -6.49
C LEU A 414 -96.58 -83.94 -6.94
N SER A 415 -96.54 -82.68 -7.37
CA SER A 415 -97.70 -81.97 -7.91
C SER A 415 -98.19 -82.58 -9.23
N ALA A 416 -97.28 -83.01 -10.10
CA ALA A 416 -97.63 -83.74 -11.32
C ALA A 416 -98.20 -85.14 -11.00
N ALA A 417 -97.62 -85.84 -10.03
CA ALA A 417 -98.14 -87.13 -9.55
C ALA A 417 -99.52 -86.99 -8.88
N LEU A 418 -99.78 -85.88 -8.17
CA LEU A 418 -101.10 -85.53 -7.63
C LEU A 418 -102.09 -85.24 -8.76
N SER A 419 -101.73 -84.42 -9.75
CA SER A 419 -102.59 -84.19 -10.93
C SER A 419 -103.00 -85.50 -11.60
N VAL A 420 -102.06 -86.43 -11.83
CA VAL A 420 -102.37 -87.76 -12.40
C VAL A 420 -103.26 -88.61 -11.47
N ARG A 421 -103.22 -88.39 -10.15
CA ARG A 421 -104.18 -89.02 -9.21
C ARG A 421 -105.54 -88.34 -9.23
N ASP A 422 -105.60 -87.02 -9.36
CA ASP A 422 -106.85 -86.26 -9.47
C ASP A 422 -107.55 -86.57 -10.81
N ASP A 423 -106.80 -86.75 -11.90
CA ASP A 423 -107.30 -87.23 -13.20
C ASP A 423 -107.86 -88.68 -13.07
N GLN A 424 -107.17 -89.56 -12.33
CA GLN A 424 -107.67 -90.90 -12.03
C GLN A 424 -108.92 -90.89 -11.14
N ILE A 425 -108.99 -89.98 -10.17
CA ILE A 425 -110.17 -89.79 -9.30
C ILE A 425 -111.34 -89.30 -10.13
N GLN A 426 -111.18 -88.26 -10.95
CA GLN A 426 -112.23 -87.77 -11.86
C GLN A 426 -112.72 -88.87 -12.82
N SER A 427 -111.83 -89.71 -13.34
CA SER A 427 -112.23 -90.88 -14.14
C SER A 427 -113.01 -91.92 -13.33
N LEU A 428 -112.62 -92.21 -12.09
CA LEU A 428 -113.37 -93.11 -11.20
C LEU A 428 -114.72 -92.54 -10.76
N GLU A 429 -114.80 -91.23 -10.50
CA GLU A 429 -116.03 -90.50 -10.20
C GLU A 429 -116.98 -90.51 -11.40
N HIS A 430 -116.46 -90.35 -12.63
CA HIS A 430 -117.24 -90.49 -13.86
C HIS A 430 -117.80 -91.92 -13.99
N ASN A 431 -116.97 -92.96 -13.83
CA ASN A 431 -117.40 -94.35 -13.90
C ASN A 431 -118.41 -94.70 -12.78
N LEU A 432 -118.26 -94.14 -11.58
CA LEU A 432 -119.23 -94.28 -10.49
C LEU A 432 -120.54 -93.55 -10.80
N HIS A 433 -120.49 -92.38 -11.45
CA HIS A 433 -121.68 -91.66 -11.88
C HIS A 433 -122.43 -92.42 -12.98
N GLU A 434 -121.71 -93.01 -13.94
CA GLU A 434 -122.26 -93.87 -14.98
C GLU A 434 -122.92 -95.12 -14.37
N LEU A 435 -122.22 -95.88 -13.54
CA LEU A 435 -122.77 -97.03 -12.80
C LEU A 435 -123.96 -96.66 -11.91
N HIS A 436 -123.97 -95.48 -11.29
CA HIS A 436 -125.10 -94.99 -10.52
C HIS A 436 -126.29 -94.58 -11.39
N SER A 437 -126.05 -94.06 -12.60
CA SER A 437 -127.10 -93.81 -13.61
C SER A 437 -127.69 -95.12 -14.15
N GLU A 438 -126.86 -96.14 -14.35
CA GLU A 438 -127.31 -97.48 -14.74
C GLU A 438 -128.08 -98.18 -13.62
N ASN A 439 -127.64 -98.10 -12.36
CA ASN A 439 -128.41 -98.61 -11.23
C ASN A 439 -129.76 -97.88 -11.09
N LYS A 440 -129.83 -96.57 -11.38
CA LYS A 440 -131.11 -95.85 -11.44
C LYS A 440 -132.01 -96.33 -12.56
N ARG A 441 -131.46 -96.64 -13.75
CA ARG A 441 -132.20 -97.26 -14.86
C ARG A 441 -132.73 -98.64 -14.44
N LEU A 442 -131.87 -99.52 -13.95
CA LEU A 442 -132.23 -100.88 -13.54
C LEU A 442 -133.23 -100.89 -12.38
N ASN A 443 -133.16 -99.94 -11.45
CA ASN A 443 -134.20 -99.75 -10.43
C ASN A 443 -135.52 -99.29 -11.04
N ALA A 444 -135.53 -98.36 -12.01
CA ALA A 444 -136.75 -97.96 -12.70
C ALA A 444 -137.36 -99.10 -13.53
N ASP A 445 -136.53 -99.92 -14.18
CA ASP A 445 -136.97 -101.15 -14.88
C ASP A 445 -137.54 -102.18 -13.88
N CYS A 446 -136.94 -102.32 -12.70
CA CYS A 446 -137.41 -103.17 -11.61
C CYS A 446 -138.72 -102.66 -11.00
N ASP A 447 -138.87 -101.35 -10.80
CA ASP A 447 -140.09 -100.70 -10.34
C ASP A 447 -141.22 -100.85 -11.38
N GLY A 448 -140.91 -100.79 -12.67
CA GLY A 448 -141.84 -101.14 -13.75
C GLY A 448 -142.30 -102.60 -13.68
N ALA A 449 -141.37 -103.54 -13.45
CA ALA A 449 -141.70 -104.94 -13.25
C ALA A 449 -142.51 -105.19 -11.95
N ASN A 450 -142.24 -104.43 -10.89
CA ASN A 450 -143.01 -104.44 -9.64
C ASN A 450 -144.43 -103.91 -9.87
N MET A 451 -144.60 -102.83 -10.65
CA MET A 451 -145.91 -102.28 -11.00
C MET A 451 -146.76 -103.28 -11.79
N LEU A 452 -146.19 -103.93 -12.81
CA LEU A 452 -146.84 -105.04 -13.53
C LEU A 452 -147.18 -106.21 -12.59
N THR A 453 -146.31 -106.52 -11.63
CA THR A 453 -146.56 -107.56 -10.62
C THR A 453 -147.70 -107.18 -9.67
N THR A 454 -147.85 -105.90 -9.31
CA THR A 454 -149.00 -105.43 -8.52
C THR A 454 -150.29 -105.35 -9.33
N GLU A 455 -150.22 -104.99 -10.62
CA GLU A 455 -151.38 -104.96 -11.51
C GLU A 455 -151.96 -106.37 -11.72
N LEU A 456 -151.08 -107.35 -11.96
CA LEU A 456 -151.44 -108.78 -12.00
C LEU A 456 -152.06 -109.26 -10.67
N LYS A 457 -151.55 -108.81 -9.52
CA LYS A 457 -152.17 -109.12 -8.21
C LYS A 457 -153.56 -108.51 -8.06
N SER A 458 -153.73 -107.21 -8.38
CA SER A 458 -155.07 -106.59 -8.34
C SER A 458 -156.06 -107.24 -9.29
N ARG A 459 -155.58 -107.78 -10.43
CA ARG A 459 -156.43 -108.51 -11.38
C ARG A 459 -156.84 -109.89 -10.87
N ILE A 460 -156.01 -110.54 -10.05
CA ILE A 460 -156.38 -111.76 -9.31
C ILE A 460 -157.44 -111.43 -8.24
N ASP A 461 -157.22 -110.38 -7.44
CA ASP A 461 -158.18 -109.88 -6.44
C ASP A 461 -159.58 -109.55 -7.02
N GLU A 462 -159.63 -108.96 -8.23
CA GLU A 462 -160.89 -108.71 -8.96
C GLU A 462 -161.60 -110.02 -9.33
N ILE A 463 -160.87 -110.98 -9.90
CA ILE A 463 -161.42 -112.26 -10.34
C ILE A 463 -161.91 -113.08 -9.12
N GLU A 464 -161.18 -113.09 -8.01
CA GLU A 464 -161.62 -113.74 -6.77
C GLU A 464 -162.90 -113.12 -6.21
N LYS A 465 -163.05 -111.79 -6.24
CA LYS A 465 -164.28 -111.11 -5.84
C LYS A 465 -165.46 -111.42 -6.77
N GLU A 466 -165.23 -111.47 -8.07
CA GLU A 466 -166.29 -111.76 -9.06
C GLU A 466 -166.80 -113.21 -8.92
N VAL A 467 -165.90 -114.17 -8.71
CA VAL A 467 -166.26 -115.56 -8.33
C VAL A 467 -167.03 -115.59 -7.00
N GLY A 468 -166.60 -114.81 -6.01
CA GLY A 468 -167.30 -114.67 -4.72
C GLY A 468 -168.74 -114.16 -4.85
N MET A 469 -168.98 -113.15 -5.69
CA MET A 469 -170.34 -112.65 -5.96
C MET A 469 -171.22 -113.67 -6.68
N GLN A 470 -170.67 -114.41 -7.65
CA GLN A 470 -171.42 -115.46 -8.35
C GLN A 470 -171.87 -116.58 -7.39
N ALA A 471 -171.02 -116.98 -6.44
CA ALA A 471 -171.37 -117.98 -5.42
C ALA A 471 -172.55 -117.55 -4.55
N ILE A 472 -172.60 -116.28 -4.12
CA ILE A 472 -173.70 -115.72 -3.33
C ILE A 472 -175.00 -115.71 -4.14
N MET A 473 -174.95 -115.24 -5.40
CA MET A 473 -176.14 -115.12 -6.26
C MET A 473 -176.83 -116.47 -6.55
N ILE A 474 -176.05 -117.55 -6.62
CA ILE A 474 -176.56 -118.92 -6.76
C ILE A 474 -177.24 -119.42 -5.48
N SER A 475 -176.73 -119.04 -4.30
CA SER A 475 -177.30 -119.41 -2.99
C SER A 475 -178.74 -118.90 -2.83
N ASP A 476 -178.94 -117.59 -2.97
CA ASP A 476 -180.24 -116.94 -2.73
C ASP A 476 -181.32 -117.42 -3.71
N THR A 477 -180.93 -117.62 -4.97
CA THR A 477 -181.79 -118.18 -6.03
C THR A 477 -182.21 -119.63 -5.73
N SER A 478 -181.44 -120.37 -4.91
CA SER A 478 -181.83 -121.71 -4.44
C SER A 478 -182.84 -121.64 -3.29
N GLU A 479 -182.71 -120.68 -2.37
CA GLU A 479 -183.53 -120.62 -1.16
C GLU A 479 -184.93 -120.08 -1.43
N GLN A 480 -185.04 -119.08 -2.32
CA GLN A 480 -186.34 -118.59 -2.82
C GLN A 480 -187.19 -119.72 -3.44
N LYS A 481 -186.55 -120.66 -4.15
CA LYS A 481 -187.21 -121.83 -4.73
C LYS A 481 -187.66 -122.85 -3.67
N ARG A 482 -186.98 -122.95 -2.53
CA ARG A 482 -187.39 -123.81 -1.40
C ARG A 482 -188.60 -123.24 -0.65
N GLU A 483 -188.68 -121.93 -0.47
CA GLU A 483 -189.82 -121.29 0.21
C GLU A 483 -191.10 -121.38 -0.64
N ALA A 484 -191.02 -121.17 -1.96
CA ALA A 484 -192.17 -121.31 -2.86
C ALA A 484 -192.84 -122.71 -2.77
N ILE A 485 -192.04 -123.77 -2.56
CA ILE A 485 -192.54 -125.14 -2.37
C ILE A 485 -193.26 -125.29 -1.01
N ARG A 486 -192.73 -124.69 0.08
CA ARG A 486 -193.37 -124.71 1.41
C ARG A 486 -194.77 -124.06 1.37
N GLN A 487 -194.87 -122.89 0.76
CA GLN A 487 -196.12 -122.13 0.60
C GLN A 487 -197.20 -122.95 -0.14
N LEU A 488 -196.82 -123.63 -1.22
CA LEU A 488 -197.75 -124.41 -2.05
C LEU A 488 -198.28 -125.68 -1.33
N CYS A 489 -197.43 -126.36 -0.57
CA CYS A 489 -197.87 -127.53 0.22
C CYS A 489 -198.89 -127.14 1.31
N PHE A 490 -198.73 -125.97 1.94
CA PHE A 490 -199.62 -125.52 3.02
C PHE A 490 -201.05 -125.24 2.53
N SER A 491 -201.20 -124.72 1.31
CA SER A 491 -202.50 -124.40 0.71
C SER A 491 -203.28 -125.66 0.26
N ILE A 492 -202.59 -126.73 -0.16
CA ILE A 492 -203.22 -128.03 -0.49
C ILE A 492 -203.85 -128.66 0.76
N ASP A 493 -203.14 -128.66 1.89
CA ASP A 493 -203.59 -129.30 3.13
C ASP A 493 -204.75 -128.54 3.80
N HIS A 494 -204.89 -127.23 3.53
CA HIS A 494 -206.02 -126.41 3.97
C HIS A 494 -207.34 -126.84 3.31
N PHE A 495 -207.37 -126.97 1.97
CA PHE A 495 -208.59 -127.35 1.26
C PHE A 495 -208.97 -128.83 1.45
N ARG A 496 -208.00 -129.72 1.72
CA ARG A 496 -208.31 -131.12 2.06
C ARG A 496 -209.18 -131.22 3.31
N ARG A 497 -208.89 -130.44 4.36
CA ARG A 497 -209.67 -130.40 5.60
C ARG A 497 -211.08 -129.84 5.40
N ALA A 498 -211.23 -128.77 4.62
CA ALA A 498 -212.54 -128.20 4.29
C ALA A 498 -213.46 -129.20 3.54
N TYR A 499 -212.88 -130.13 2.78
CA TYR A 499 -213.61 -131.21 2.11
C TYR A 499 -214.04 -132.34 3.06
N GLU A 500 -213.45 -132.43 4.26
CA GLU A 500 -213.76 -133.45 5.26
C GLU A 500 -214.82 -132.99 6.28
N GLU A 501 -214.90 -131.69 6.62
CA GLU A 501 -215.95 -131.18 7.52
C GLU A 501 -217.36 -131.23 6.91
N LEU A 502 -217.50 -130.89 5.62
CA LEU A 502 -218.80 -130.94 4.92
C LEU A 502 -219.34 -132.39 4.76
N ARG A 503 -218.53 -133.41 5.05
CA ARG A 503 -218.84 -134.83 4.89
C ARG A 503 -219.49 -135.48 6.12
N ASN A 504 -219.50 -134.80 7.27
CA ASN A 504 -219.80 -135.43 8.58
C ASN A 504 -221.15 -135.06 9.22
N THR A 505 -222.00 -134.24 8.60
CA THR A 505 -223.26 -133.78 9.23
C THR A 505 -224.52 -134.57 8.82
N TYR A 506 -224.65 -135.00 7.57
CA TYR A 506 -225.80 -135.77 7.04
C TYR A 506 -225.26 -136.89 6.11
N VAL A 507 -225.73 -138.15 6.17
CA VAL A 507 -226.90 -138.70 5.42
C VAL A 507 -226.77 -138.46 3.90
N LEU A 508 -226.62 -139.48 3.02
CA LEU A 508 -226.61 -140.94 3.21
C LEU A 508 -225.83 -141.65 2.06
N HIS A 509 -225.41 -142.91 2.29
CA HIS A 509 -224.86 -143.89 1.31
C HIS A 509 -223.42 -143.68 0.75
N LYS A 510 -222.61 -144.73 0.48
CA LYS A 510 -222.44 -146.07 1.11
C LYS A 510 -221.17 -146.82 0.59
N ARG A 511 -220.48 -147.53 1.50
CA ARG A 511 -219.74 -148.83 1.25
C ARG A 511 -218.42 -148.78 0.40
N PRO A 512 -217.61 -149.87 0.33
CA PRO A 512 -216.18 -149.75 0.70
C PRO A 512 -215.15 -150.57 -0.15
N THR A 513 -213.97 -150.84 0.45
CA THR A 513 -213.08 -152.04 0.35
C THR A 513 -211.75 -151.99 -0.43
N ALA A 514 -210.71 -152.57 0.21
CA ALA A 514 -209.67 -153.48 -0.32
C ALA A 514 -208.39 -152.98 -1.08
N MET A 515 -207.24 -153.22 -0.41
CA MET A 515 -206.08 -154.07 -0.81
C MET A 515 -205.11 -153.74 -1.98
N VAL A 516 -203.82 -153.93 -1.66
CA VAL A 516 -202.76 -154.75 -2.36
C VAL A 516 -202.64 -154.58 -3.89
N SER A 517 -201.49 -154.12 -4.42
CA SER A 517 -200.15 -154.69 -4.22
C SER A 517 -199.04 -153.66 -4.08
#